data_AF-U2IRU5-F1
#
_entry.id   AF-U2IRU5-F1
#
_cell.length_a   1.000
_cell.length_b   1.000
_cell.length_c   1.000
_cell.angle_alpha   90.00
_cell.angle_beta   90.00
_cell.angle_gamma   90.00
#
_symmetry.space_group_name_H-M   'P 1'
#
loop_
_entity.id
_entity.type
_entity.pdbx_description
1 polymer ?
#
loop_
_entity_poly.entity_id
_entity_poly.type
_entity_poly.pdbx_seq_one_letter_code
_entity_poly.pdbx_strand_id
1 'polypeptide(L)'
;MKDFEDDYRQDIGKSGVQGLGDPRVKKELEDRVTRLQDALVTADDDQSRQEIQFLLDRAKGDYQKYITAEKRMVQKIRYDMRLQDTYEKKKKKQTLIIIASTVGVLLLVLFIFLHFRASHRAAQNEATAKAAFQHKSSQADSKPDADDKLGDDELLPKNLIGTWTGTQGGATVTLTFAEDGTVTVNTQVSDGSYTQNSGVITSTLSVDDTTFRIVNASGNVFPGQLTLNSGYDLGYKLSDDGKTLYPIQWENQDGQDIDYSQYKYDKDNAFTKSE
;
A
#
# COMPACT_ATOMS: atom_id res chain seq x y z
N MET A 1 3.37 -26.76 8.93
CA MET A 1 3.68 -27.13 10.33
C MET A 1 3.66 -28.63 10.55
N LYS A 2 2.60 -29.34 10.11
CA LYS A 2 2.50 -30.80 10.23
C LYS A 2 3.68 -31.56 9.61
N ASP A 3 4.08 -31.18 8.39
CA ASP A 3 5.20 -31.80 7.68
C ASP A 3 6.56 -31.55 8.37
N PHE A 4 6.69 -30.41 9.06
CA PHE A 4 7.90 -30.09 9.84
C PHE A 4 8.00 -30.98 11.07
N GLU A 5 6.90 -31.17 11.80
CA GLU A 5 6.84 -32.05 12.98
C GLU A 5 7.13 -33.53 12.64
N ASP A 6 6.65 -34.00 11.49
CA ASP A 6 6.82 -35.39 11.06
C ASP A 6 8.25 -35.69 10.61
N ASP A 7 8.88 -34.81 9.80
CA ASP A 7 10.31 -34.90 9.46
C ASP A 7 11.19 -34.82 10.73
N TYR A 8 10.75 -34.01 11.71
CA TYR A 8 11.46 -33.84 12.97
C TYR A 8 11.43 -35.11 13.83
N ARG A 9 10.27 -35.77 13.93
CA ARG A 9 10.13 -37.05 14.64
C ARG A 9 10.97 -38.14 14.00
N GLN A 10 11.11 -38.12 12.67
CA GLN A 10 11.94 -39.07 11.95
C GLN A 10 13.45 -38.86 12.22
N ASP A 11 13.89 -37.61 12.33
CA ASP A 11 15.30 -37.29 12.64
C ASP A 11 15.67 -37.50 14.11
N ILE A 12 14.71 -37.34 15.04
CA ILE A 12 14.87 -37.75 16.44
C ILE A 12 15.17 -39.26 16.52
N GLY A 13 14.50 -40.07 15.71
CA GLY A 13 14.76 -41.51 15.59
C GLY A 13 16.20 -41.86 15.17
N LYS A 14 16.90 -40.96 14.46
CA LYS A 14 18.29 -41.14 14.02
C LYS A 14 19.33 -40.73 15.07
N SER A 15 18.93 -40.03 16.13
CA SER A 15 19.86 -39.63 17.21
C SER A 15 20.40 -40.81 18.02
N GLY A 16 19.77 -41.99 17.90
CA GLY A 16 20.12 -43.18 18.67
C GLY A 16 19.81 -43.06 20.17
N VAL A 17 19.09 -42.01 20.59
CA VAL A 17 18.63 -41.80 21.97
C VAL A 17 17.11 -42.02 21.99
N GLN A 18 16.69 -43.15 22.54
CA GLN A 18 15.28 -43.53 22.61
C GLN A 18 14.52 -42.58 23.53
N GLY A 19 13.38 -42.05 23.08
CA GLY A 19 12.54 -41.14 23.87
C GLY A 19 13.07 -39.70 23.98
N LEU A 20 14.01 -39.30 23.12
CA LEU A 20 14.53 -37.93 23.10
C LEU A 20 13.41 -36.89 22.88
N GLY A 21 13.35 -35.91 23.79
CA GLY A 21 12.31 -34.87 23.80
C GLY A 21 11.10 -35.19 24.69
N ASP A 22 11.01 -36.40 25.25
CA ASP A 22 9.98 -36.76 26.24
C ASP A 22 10.43 -36.34 27.66
N PRO A 23 9.70 -35.43 28.35
CA PRO A 23 10.01 -35.03 29.71
C PRO A 23 10.06 -36.21 30.70
N ARG A 24 9.28 -37.27 30.45
CA ARG A 24 9.23 -38.45 31.31
C ARG A 24 10.52 -39.26 31.24
N VAL A 25 11.09 -39.39 30.05
CA VAL A 25 12.35 -40.12 29.83
C VAL A 25 13.52 -39.37 30.44
N LYS A 26 13.56 -38.04 30.26
CA LYS A 26 14.55 -37.18 30.91
C LYS A 26 14.52 -37.32 32.43
N LYS A 27 13.32 -37.27 33.01
CA LYS A 27 13.11 -37.41 34.45
C LYS A 27 13.54 -38.79 34.95
N GLU A 28 13.21 -39.87 34.24
CA GLU A 28 13.62 -41.22 34.63
C GLU A 28 15.15 -41.40 34.64
N LEU A 29 15.85 -40.80 33.67
CA LEU A 29 17.31 -40.81 33.63
C LEU A 29 17.93 -40.04 34.81
N GLU A 30 17.36 -38.88 35.15
CA GLU A 30 17.76 -38.08 36.31
C GLU A 30 17.50 -38.84 37.62
N ASP A 31 16.30 -39.35 37.81
CA ASP A 31 15.90 -40.14 38.98
C ASP A 31 16.79 -41.38 39.15
N ARG A 32 17.20 -42.03 38.05
CA ARG A 32 18.13 -43.17 38.10
C ARG A 32 19.52 -42.78 38.61
N VAL A 33 20.03 -41.61 38.19
CA VAL A 33 21.31 -41.09 38.71
C VAL A 33 21.20 -40.84 40.21
N THR A 34 20.13 -40.19 40.66
CA THR A 34 19.90 -39.92 42.08
C THR A 34 19.80 -41.20 42.90
N ARG A 35 18.98 -42.17 42.46
CA ARG A 35 18.85 -43.47 43.15
C ARG A 35 20.18 -44.21 43.30
N LEU A 36 21.04 -44.16 42.28
CA LEU A 36 22.36 -44.79 42.32
C LEU A 36 23.36 -44.02 43.20
N GLN A 37 23.27 -42.68 43.25
CA GLN A 37 24.05 -41.88 44.20
C GLN A 37 23.68 -42.22 45.65
N ASP A 38 22.38 -42.31 45.93
CA ASP A 38 21.89 -42.66 47.28
C ASP A 38 22.32 -44.09 47.65
N ALA A 39 22.17 -45.05 46.74
CA ALA A 39 22.59 -46.44 46.96
C ALA A 39 24.10 -46.55 47.23
N LEU A 40 24.92 -45.73 46.57
CA LEU A 40 26.37 -45.72 46.76
C LEU A 40 26.75 -45.24 48.18
N VAL A 41 26.01 -44.26 48.71
CA VAL A 41 26.22 -43.74 50.06
C VAL A 41 25.87 -44.79 51.12
N THR A 42 24.83 -45.59 50.86
CA THR A 42 24.30 -46.59 51.81
C THR A 42 24.93 -47.98 51.68
N ALA A 43 25.85 -48.21 50.74
CA ALA A 43 26.45 -49.53 50.53
C ALA A 43 27.47 -49.89 51.62
N ASP A 44 27.33 -51.09 52.19
CA ASP A 44 28.11 -51.55 53.35
C ASP A 44 29.43 -52.24 52.99
N ASP A 45 29.54 -52.81 51.78
CA ASP A 45 30.72 -53.54 51.33
C ASP A 45 31.37 -52.95 50.05
N ASP A 46 32.67 -53.19 49.90
CA ASP A 46 33.47 -52.63 48.80
C ASP A 46 33.07 -53.15 47.42
N GLN A 47 32.58 -54.39 47.34
CA GLN A 47 32.16 -55.00 46.07
C GLN A 47 30.87 -54.34 45.57
N SER A 48 29.88 -54.18 46.43
CA SER A 48 28.64 -53.45 46.14
C SER A 48 28.93 -51.99 45.78
N ARG A 49 29.84 -51.32 46.49
CA ARG A 49 30.27 -49.95 46.16
C ARG A 49 30.86 -49.85 44.75
N GLN A 50 31.72 -50.80 44.35
CA GLN A 50 32.30 -50.82 43.01
C GLN A 50 31.25 -51.06 41.93
N GLU A 51 30.31 -51.98 42.15
CA GLU A 51 29.22 -52.26 41.20
C GLU A 51 28.28 -51.06 41.05
N ILE A 52 27.85 -50.45 42.16
CA ILE A 52 27.00 -49.27 42.15
C ILE A 52 27.72 -48.08 41.50
N GLN A 53 29.02 -47.90 41.75
CA GLN A 53 29.83 -46.87 41.11
C GLN A 53 29.87 -47.04 39.59
N PHE A 54 30.08 -48.27 39.09
CA PHE A 54 30.04 -48.56 37.66
C PHE A 54 28.67 -48.24 37.04
N LEU A 55 27.59 -48.64 37.71
CA LEU A 55 26.22 -48.34 37.26
C LEU A 55 25.93 -46.83 37.28
N LEU A 56 26.43 -46.11 38.28
CA LEU A 56 26.29 -44.66 38.40
C LEU A 56 27.01 -43.95 37.27
N ASP A 57 28.24 -44.35 36.95
CA ASP A 57 29.01 -43.74 35.87
C ASP A 57 28.34 -43.98 34.51
N ARG A 58 27.79 -45.19 34.30
CA ARG A 58 26.96 -45.49 33.13
C ARG A 58 25.71 -44.61 33.06
N ALA A 59 24.96 -44.49 34.17
CA ALA A 59 23.74 -43.69 34.23
C ALA A 59 24.01 -42.20 33.97
N LYS A 60 25.09 -41.65 34.54
CA LYS A 60 25.55 -40.29 34.26
C LYS A 60 25.89 -40.10 32.78
N GLY A 61 26.57 -41.08 32.17
CA GLY A 61 26.88 -41.08 30.74
C GLY A 61 25.62 -41.05 29.87
N ASP A 62 24.64 -41.90 30.18
CA ASP A 62 23.35 -41.96 29.46
C ASP A 62 22.58 -40.63 29.60
N TYR A 63 22.52 -40.06 30.80
CA TYR A 63 21.87 -38.76 31.03
C TYR A 63 22.58 -37.62 30.27
N GLN A 64 23.91 -37.55 30.31
CA GLN A 64 24.67 -36.55 29.55
C GLN A 64 24.48 -36.69 28.04
N LYS A 65 24.43 -37.92 27.53
CA LYS A 65 24.15 -38.20 26.12
C LYS A 65 22.76 -37.68 25.73
N TYR A 66 21.75 -37.91 26.58
CA TYR A 66 20.39 -37.39 26.39
C TYR A 66 20.37 -35.86 26.34
N ILE A 67 20.93 -35.18 27.35
CA ILE A 67 20.95 -33.70 27.41
C ILE A 67 21.69 -33.09 26.22
N THR A 68 22.79 -33.71 25.80
CA THR A 68 23.57 -33.23 24.64
C THR A 68 22.76 -33.36 23.35
N ALA A 69 22.08 -34.50 23.17
CA ALA A 69 21.20 -34.71 22.03
C ALA A 69 20.01 -33.73 22.05
N GLU A 70 19.41 -33.46 23.22
CA GLU A 70 18.31 -32.51 23.39
C GLU A 70 18.75 -31.08 23.04
N LYS A 71 19.95 -30.66 23.46
CA LYS A 71 20.51 -29.35 23.06
C LYS A 71 20.71 -29.23 21.56
N ARG A 72 21.29 -30.25 20.92
CA ARG A 72 21.49 -30.28 19.45
C ARG A 72 20.17 -30.24 18.70
N MET A 73 19.18 -30.97 19.21
CA MET A 73 17.81 -30.97 18.70
C MET A 73 17.23 -29.55 18.76
N VAL A 74 17.19 -28.91 19.93
CA VAL A 74 16.66 -27.56 20.08
C VAL A 74 17.37 -26.54 19.18
N GLN A 75 18.69 -26.66 19.00
CA GLN A 75 19.44 -25.81 18.08
C GLN A 75 19.02 -26.00 16.63
N LYS A 76 18.82 -27.26 16.20
CA LYS A 76 18.35 -27.58 14.85
C LYS A 76 16.92 -27.07 14.62
N ILE A 77 15.99 -27.27 15.57
CA ILE A 77 14.62 -26.70 15.49
C ILE A 77 14.69 -25.19 15.25
N ARG A 78 15.49 -24.47 16.06
CA ARG A 78 15.64 -23.01 15.93
C ARG A 78 16.28 -22.56 14.63
N TYR A 79 17.20 -23.36 14.09
CA TYR A 79 17.84 -23.07 12.81
C TYR A 79 16.85 -23.24 11.66
N ASP A 80 16.14 -24.37 11.63
CA ASP A 80 15.19 -24.67 10.57
C ASP A 80 13.98 -23.72 10.59
N MET A 81 13.46 -23.37 11.79
CA MET A 81 12.41 -22.34 11.92
C MET A 81 12.85 -20.98 11.37
N ARG A 82 14.10 -20.56 11.63
CA ARG A 82 14.63 -19.30 11.11
C ARG A 82 14.79 -19.32 9.60
N LEU A 83 15.23 -20.45 9.04
CA LEU A 83 15.30 -20.63 7.60
C LEU A 83 13.90 -20.55 6.99
N GLN A 84 12.94 -21.28 7.54
CA GLN A 84 11.57 -21.34 7.04
C GLN A 84 10.88 -19.97 7.06
N ASP A 85 11.01 -19.21 8.16
CA ASP A 85 10.50 -17.84 8.24
C ASP A 85 11.14 -16.92 7.17
N THR A 86 12.45 -17.09 6.93
CA THR A 86 13.15 -16.37 5.86
C THR A 86 12.65 -16.76 4.46
N TYR A 87 12.42 -18.06 4.22
CA TYR A 87 11.89 -18.57 2.96
C TYR A 87 10.45 -18.10 2.71
N GLU A 88 9.58 -18.13 3.71
CA GLU A 88 8.21 -17.62 3.59
C GLU A 88 8.18 -16.11 3.34
N LYS A 89 9.02 -15.34 4.04
CA LYS A 89 9.17 -13.89 3.79
C LYS A 89 9.65 -13.61 2.37
N LYS A 90 10.64 -14.35 1.87
CA LYS A 90 11.13 -14.21 0.49
C LYS A 90 10.06 -14.61 -0.53
N LYS A 91 9.34 -15.71 -0.31
CA LYS A 91 8.25 -16.16 -1.18
C LYS A 91 7.13 -15.13 -1.25
N LYS A 92 6.66 -14.60 -0.12
CA LYS A 92 5.64 -13.54 -0.08
C LYS A 92 6.09 -12.28 -0.83
N LYS A 93 7.35 -11.84 -0.64
CA LYS A 93 7.92 -10.71 -1.39
C LYS A 93 7.98 -10.97 -2.89
N GLN A 94 8.44 -12.14 -3.33
CA GLN A 94 8.51 -12.50 -4.75
C GLN A 94 7.11 -12.61 -5.38
N THR A 95 6.15 -13.23 -4.71
CA THR A 95 4.76 -13.30 -5.18
C THR A 95 4.16 -11.91 -5.33
N LEU A 96 4.41 -11.00 -4.39
CA LEU A 96 3.91 -9.62 -4.46
C LEU A 96 4.55 -8.84 -5.62
N ILE A 97 5.85 -9.04 -5.89
CA ILE A 97 6.54 -8.45 -7.05
C ILE A 97 5.98 -9.00 -8.38
N ILE A 98 5.75 -10.31 -8.48
CA ILE A 98 5.20 -10.93 -9.71
C ILE A 98 3.78 -10.44 -9.98
N ILE A 99 2.92 -10.39 -8.94
CA ILE A 99 1.55 -9.87 -9.08
C ILE A 99 1.58 -8.40 -9.49
N ALA A 100 2.37 -7.56 -8.82
CA ALA A 100 2.50 -6.15 -9.17
C ALA A 100 3.00 -5.95 -10.61
N SER A 101 3.97 -6.76 -11.05
CA SER A 101 4.47 -6.74 -12.43
C SER A 101 3.40 -7.16 -13.44
N THR A 102 2.65 -8.22 -13.14
CA THR A 102 1.59 -8.74 -14.04
C THR A 102 0.45 -7.73 -14.17
N VAL A 103 0.02 -7.11 -13.06
CA VAL A 103 -0.96 -6.02 -13.07
C VAL A 103 -0.42 -4.82 -13.85
N GLY A 104 0.85 -4.44 -13.64
CA GLY A 104 1.49 -3.36 -14.40
C GLY A 104 1.51 -3.60 -15.90
N VAL A 105 1.84 -4.82 -16.35
CA VAL A 105 1.82 -5.20 -17.77
C VAL A 105 0.40 -5.19 -18.33
N LEU A 106 -0.60 -5.69 -17.59
CA LEU A 106 -2.00 -5.65 -18.01
C LEU A 106 -2.51 -4.21 -18.16
N LEU A 107 -2.16 -3.32 -17.21
CA LEU A 107 -2.49 -1.90 -17.28
C LEU A 107 -1.80 -1.22 -18.45
N LEU A 108 -0.55 -1.55 -18.75
CA LEU A 108 0.18 -1.02 -19.91
C LEU A 108 -0.48 -1.45 -21.23
N VAL A 109 -0.85 -2.73 -21.37
CA VAL A 109 -1.54 -3.23 -22.57
C VAL A 109 -2.92 -2.56 -22.72
N LEU A 110 -3.66 -2.39 -21.62
CA LEU A 110 -4.93 -1.69 -21.62
C LEU A 110 -4.77 -0.21 -22.02
N PHE A 111 -3.77 0.48 -21.47
CA PHE A 111 -3.43 1.86 -21.78
C PHE A 111 -3.11 2.04 -23.26
N ILE A 112 -2.26 1.15 -23.83
CA ILE A 112 -1.94 1.16 -25.26
C ILE A 112 -3.21 0.92 -26.09
N PHE A 113 -4.04 -0.05 -25.74
CA PHE A 113 -5.28 -0.35 -26.47
C PHE A 113 -6.29 0.81 -26.44
N LEU A 114 -6.46 1.45 -25.28
CA LEU A 114 -7.33 2.61 -25.11
C LEU A 114 -6.82 3.82 -25.91
N HIS A 115 -5.53 4.12 -25.82
CA HIS A 115 -4.95 5.20 -26.62
C HIS A 115 -5.00 4.92 -28.11
N PHE A 116 -4.80 3.68 -28.56
CA PHE A 116 -4.92 3.34 -29.98
C PHE A 116 -6.35 3.55 -30.51
N ARG A 117 -7.38 3.18 -29.72
CA ARG A 117 -8.79 3.44 -30.07
C ARG A 117 -9.14 4.92 -30.00
N ALA A 118 -8.65 5.64 -29.01
CA ALA A 118 -8.88 7.08 -28.86
C ALA A 118 -8.25 7.85 -30.02
N SER A 119 -7.01 7.53 -30.42
CA SER A 119 -6.34 8.15 -31.56
C SER A 119 -7.06 7.86 -32.88
N HIS A 120 -7.59 6.65 -33.10
CA HIS A 120 -8.40 6.36 -34.29
C HIS A 120 -9.73 7.13 -34.32
N ARG A 121 -10.40 7.27 -33.17
CA ARG A 121 -11.63 8.09 -33.06
C ARG A 121 -11.33 9.57 -33.21
N ALA A 122 -10.23 10.07 -32.64
CA ALA A 122 -9.77 11.45 -32.80
C ALA A 122 -9.46 11.76 -34.27
N ALA A 123 -8.78 10.86 -35.00
CA ALA A 123 -8.52 11.03 -36.43
C ALA A 123 -9.81 11.04 -37.27
N GLN A 124 -10.82 10.21 -36.93
CA GLN A 124 -12.13 10.24 -37.59
C GLN A 124 -12.92 11.51 -37.28
N ASN A 125 -12.88 11.97 -36.02
CA ASN A 125 -13.55 13.18 -35.59
C ASN A 125 -12.88 14.44 -36.15
N GLU A 126 -11.55 14.48 -36.28
CA GLU A 126 -10.81 15.57 -36.91
C GLU A 126 -11.12 15.66 -38.42
N ALA A 127 -11.23 14.52 -39.11
CA ALA A 127 -11.65 14.48 -40.51
C ALA A 127 -13.10 14.97 -40.70
N THR A 128 -13.99 14.63 -39.77
CA THR A 128 -15.40 15.05 -39.79
C THR A 128 -15.55 16.54 -39.40
N ALA A 129 -14.74 17.03 -38.46
CA ALA A 129 -14.71 18.42 -38.03
C ALA A 129 -14.13 19.34 -39.11
N LYS A 130 -13.07 18.93 -39.83
CA LYS A 130 -12.55 19.68 -40.98
C LYS A 130 -13.59 19.80 -42.11
N ALA A 131 -14.38 18.76 -42.35
CA ALA A 131 -15.49 18.80 -43.30
C ALA A 131 -16.63 19.74 -42.83
N ALA A 132 -16.92 19.79 -41.52
CA ALA A 132 -17.92 20.69 -40.94
C ALA A 132 -17.47 22.17 -40.89
N PHE A 133 -16.17 22.43 -40.67
CA PHE A 133 -15.61 23.78 -40.58
C PHE A 133 -15.60 24.50 -41.94
N GLN A 134 -15.36 23.77 -43.04
CA GLN A 134 -15.49 24.32 -44.40
C GLN A 134 -16.93 24.72 -44.74
N HIS A 135 -17.93 24.11 -44.10
CA HIS A 135 -19.34 24.42 -44.30
C HIS A 135 -19.85 25.59 -43.45
N LYS A 136 -19.14 25.98 -42.38
CA LYS A 136 -19.57 27.01 -41.42
C LYS A 136 -18.92 28.38 -41.62
N SER A 137 -17.86 28.48 -42.44
CA SER A 137 -17.15 29.73 -42.73
C SER A 137 -17.94 30.75 -43.59
N SER A 138 -19.18 30.45 -43.99
CA SER A 138 -19.98 31.29 -44.90
C SER A 138 -20.93 32.28 -44.21
N GLN A 139 -20.92 32.42 -42.88
CA GLN A 139 -21.88 33.30 -42.21
C GLN A 139 -21.27 34.06 -41.02
N ALA A 140 -21.40 35.38 -41.10
CA ALA A 140 -20.61 36.39 -40.40
C ALA A 140 -21.14 36.83 -39.02
N ASP A 141 -20.21 37.44 -38.26
CA ASP A 141 -20.29 38.64 -37.40
C ASP A 141 -21.46 38.85 -36.41
N SER A 142 -21.14 39.08 -35.12
CA SER A 142 -21.31 40.37 -34.38
C SER A 142 -21.01 40.27 -32.85
N LYS A 143 -20.46 41.35 -32.30
CA LYS A 143 -20.03 41.70 -30.90
C LYS A 143 -21.23 41.94 -29.93
N PRO A 144 -21.13 42.20 -28.59
CA PRO A 144 -20.11 41.96 -27.53
C PRO A 144 -20.60 41.21 -26.25
N ASP A 145 -19.64 40.78 -25.40
CA ASP A 145 -19.61 40.55 -23.92
C ASP A 145 -20.55 39.58 -23.16
N ALA A 146 -19.94 38.96 -22.14
CA ALA A 146 -20.42 38.01 -21.12
C ALA A 146 -20.45 36.53 -21.53
N ASP A 147 -19.30 35.85 -21.43
CA ASP A 147 -19.24 34.40 -21.20
C ASP A 147 -17.77 34.02 -20.93
N ASP A 148 -17.43 33.77 -19.66
CA ASP A 148 -16.14 33.19 -19.24
C ASP A 148 -16.16 31.67 -19.51
N LYS A 149 -16.58 31.30 -20.73
CA LYS A 149 -16.47 29.93 -21.23
C LYS A 149 -15.06 29.78 -21.75
N LEU A 150 -14.36 28.76 -21.24
CA LEU A 150 -13.04 28.35 -21.72
C LEU A 150 -13.04 28.34 -23.24
N GLY A 151 -12.17 29.15 -23.85
CA GLY A 151 -11.93 29.08 -25.28
C GLY A 151 -11.39 27.69 -25.66
N ASP A 152 -11.48 27.31 -26.93
CA ASP A 152 -11.04 25.99 -27.42
C ASP A 152 -9.57 25.63 -27.06
N ASP A 153 -8.77 26.62 -26.62
CA ASP A 153 -7.37 26.49 -26.21
C ASP A 153 -7.11 26.69 -24.69
N GLU A 154 -8.11 27.06 -23.88
CA GLU A 154 -7.91 27.34 -22.44
C GLU A 154 -8.13 26.09 -21.57
N LEU A 155 -7.09 25.71 -20.82
CA LEU A 155 -7.05 24.48 -20.02
C LEU A 155 -7.72 24.61 -18.64
N LEU A 156 -7.64 25.81 -18.05
CA LEU A 156 -8.18 26.15 -16.74
C LEU A 156 -8.86 27.52 -16.81
N PRO A 157 -9.95 27.75 -16.06
CA PRO A 157 -10.59 29.06 -15.99
C PRO A 157 -9.62 30.12 -15.49
N LYS A 158 -9.59 31.32 -16.11
CA LYS A 158 -8.66 32.40 -15.72
C LYS A 158 -8.80 32.83 -14.27
N ASN A 159 -10.03 32.82 -13.77
CA ASN A 159 -10.33 33.11 -12.38
C ASN A 159 -9.73 32.08 -11.41
N LEU A 160 -9.47 30.84 -11.84
CA LEU A 160 -8.80 29.81 -11.03
C LEU A 160 -7.29 30.01 -10.93
N ILE A 161 -6.64 30.54 -11.97
CA ILE A 161 -5.19 30.74 -12.00
C ILE A 161 -4.76 31.66 -10.86
N GLY A 162 -3.69 31.27 -10.16
CA GLY A 162 -3.16 31.98 -9.00
C GLY A 162 -3.03 31.10 -7.76
N THR A 163 -2.76 31.73 -6.62
CA THR A 163 -2.55 31.06 -5.34
C THR A 163 -3.78 31.20 -4.45
N TRP A 164 -4.15 30.12 -3.79
CA TRP A 164 -5.30 30.00 -2.92
C TRP A 164 -4.85 29.41 -1.59
N THR A 165 -5.29 30.00 -0.49
CA THR A 165 -4.92 29.55 0.85
C THR A 165 -6.17 29.25 1.67
N GLY A 166 -6.15 28.12 2.37
CA GLY A 166 -7.23 27.67 3.22
C GLY A 166 -6.69 26.86 4.40
N THR A 167 -7.59 26.35 5.23
CA THR A 167 -7.25 25.43 6.32
C THR A 167 -8.00 24.12 6.12
N GLN A 168 -7.30 22.99 6.25
CA GLN A 168 -7.90 21.66 6.18
C GLN A 168 -7.31 20.80 7.28
N GLY A 169 -8.17 20.18 8.11
CA GLY A 169 -7.72 19.30 9.20
C GLY A 169 -6.77 19.97 10.21
N GLY A 170 -6.86 21.29 10.38
CA GLY A 170 -5.98 22.07 11.25
C GLY A 170 -4.61 22.44 10.64
N ALA A 171 -4.38 22.12 9.37
CA ALA A 171 -3.18 22.52 8.62
C ALA A 171 -3.51 23.65 7.64
N THR A 172 -2.58 24.58 7.45
CA THR A 172 -2.67 25.60 6.40
C THR A 172 -2.32 24.95 5.07
N VAL A 173 -3.21 25.04 4.09
CA VAL A 173 -3.01 24.48 2.76
C VAL A 173 -2.98 25.61 1.74
N THR A 174 -1.97 25.59 0.87
CA THR A 174 -1.82 26.53 -0.23
C THR A 174 -1.83 25.78 -1.56
N LEU A 175 -2.75 26.16 -2.44
CA LEU A 175 -2.90 25.64 -3.80
C LEU A 175 -2.45 26.71 -4.79
N THR A 176 -1.58 26.38 -5.73
CA THR A 176 -1.16 27.30 -6.79
C THR A 176 -1.46 26.67 -8.14
N PHE A 177 -2.31 27.33 -8.94
CA PHE A 177 -2.66 26.95 -10.31
C PHE A 177 -1.92 27.84 -11.30
N ALA A 178 -1.13 27.23 -12.19
CA ALA A 178 -0.45 27.91 -13.28
C ALA A 178 -1.25 27.79 -14.59
N GLU A 179 -0.96 28.69 -15.54
CA GLU A 179 -1.61 28.72 -16.87
C GLU A 179 -1.40 27.42 -17.66
N ASP A 180 -0.28 26.74 -17.44
CA ASP A 180 0.07 25.48 -18.11
C ASP A 180 -0.62 24.24 -17.50
N GLY A 181 -1.51 24.44 -16.53
CA GLY A 181 -2.21 23.37 -15.82
C GLY A 181 -1.44 22.79 -14.64
N THR A 182 -0.22 23.25 -14.35
CA THR A 182 0.53 22.82 -13.17
C THR A 182 -0.19 23.26 -11.90
N VAL A 183 -0.38 22.32 -10.99
CA VAL A 183 -0.93 22.55 -9.65
C VAL A 183 0.09 22.18 -8.60
N THR A 184 0.38 23.09 -7.69
CA THR A 184 1.20 22.83 -6.50
C THR A 184 0.32 22.84 -5.26
N VAL A 185 0.46 21.82 -4.42
CA VAL A 185 -0.26 21.66 -3.15
C VAL A 185 0.76 21.65 -2.01
N ASN A 186 0.79 22.74 -1.25
CA ASN A 186 1.61 22.88 -0.05
C ASN A 186 0.73 22.72 1.19
N THR A 187 1.11 21.84 2.11
CA THR A 187 0.42 21.66 3.39
C THR A 187 1.41 21.95 4.51
N GLN A 188 1.11 22.92 5.36
CA GLN A 188 1.90 23.30 6.52
C GLN A 188 1.12 23.00 7.79
N VAL A 189 1.71 22.20 8.67
CA VAL A 189 1.11 21.81 9.95
C VAL A 189 1.57 22.77 11.06
N SER A 190 0.81 22.88 12.15
CA SER A 190 1.07 23.83 13.25
C SER A 190 2.43 23.66 13.93
N ASP A 191 3.07 22.49 13.80
CA ASP A 191 4.41 22.21 14.32
C ASP A 191 5.54 22.74 13.41
N GLY A 192 5.20 23.38 12.29
CA GLY A 192 6.13 23.94 11.32
C GLY A 192 6.60 22.94 10.26
N SER A 193 6.17 21.68 10.31
CA SER A 193 6.41 20.72 9.24
C SER A 193 5.62 21.10 7.98
N TYR A 194 6.19 20.82 6.80
CA TYR A 194 5.53 21.07 5.52
C TYR A 194 5.68 19.89 4.56
N THR A 195 4.67 19.70 3.72
CA THR A 195 4.72 18.81 2.57
C THR A 195 4.37 19.60 1.31
N GLN A 196 5.05 19.28 0.22
CA GLN A 196 4.79 19.85 -1.09
C GLN A 196 4.58 18.70 -2.08
N ASN A 197 3.44 18.75 -2.77
CA ASN A 197 3.15 17.86 -3.88
C ASN A 197 2.83 18.70 -5.11
N SER A 198 3.05 18.14 -6.29
CA SER A 198 2.63 18.76 -7.53
C SER A 198 2.01 17.76 -8.49
N GLY A 199 1.24 18.30 -9.42
CA GLY A 199 0.61 17.57 -10.50
C GLY A 199 0.30 18.52 -11.65
N VAL A 200 -0.23 17.97 -12.74
CA VAL A 200 -0.60 18.73 -13.94
C VAL A 200 -2.00 18.31 -14.35
N ILE A 201 -2.94 19.25 -14.36
CA ILE A 201 -4.25 19.08 -14.98
C ILE A 201 -4.05 19.18 -16.48
N THR A 202 -4.52 18.19 -17.24
CA THR A 202 -4.35 18.12 -18.71
C THR A 202 -5.67 18.19 -19.46
N SER A 203 -6.81 18.09 -18.76
CA SER A 203 -8.13 18.32 -19.34
C SER A 203 -9.16 18.62 -18.25
N THR A 204 -9.99 19.64 -18.49
CA THR A 204 -11.16 19.98 -17.66
C THR A 204 -12.44 20.04 -18.50
N LEU A 205 -13.58 19.95 -17.82
CA LEU A 205 -14.90 20.24 -18.39
C LEU A 205 -15.65 21.17 -17.44
N SER A 206 -16.24 22.24 -17.96
CA SER A 206 -17.21 23.03 -17.20
C SER A 206 -18.48 22.21 -16.99
N VAL A 207 -18.94 22.19 -15.73
CA VAL A 207 -20.25 21.66 -15.33
C VAL A 207 -21.28 22.80 -15.35
N ASP A 208 -20.86 23.95 -14.82
CA ASP A 208 -21.55 25.24 -14.90
C ASP A 208 -20.50 26.38 -14.88
N ASP A 209 -20.96 27.63 -14.83
CA ASP A 209 -20.11 28.84 -14.89
C ASP A 209 -19.09 28.95 -13.75
N THR A 210 -19.34 28.26 -12.63
CA THR A 210 -18.49 28.32 -11.43
C THR A 210 -17.83 26.99 -11.09
N THR A 211 -18.30 25.91 -11.72
CA THR A 211 -17.96 24.54 -11.36
C THR A 211 -17.30 23.83 -12.52
N PHE A 212 -16.14 23.26 -12.30
CA PHE A 212 -15.42 22.51 -13.31
C PHE A 212 -14.90 21.18 -12.78
N ARG A 213 -14.99 20.18 -13.65
CA ARG A 213 -14.55 18.81 -13.42
C ARG A 213 -13.15 18.62 -13.99
N ILE A 214 -12.30 17.93 -13.25
CA ILE A 214 -11.00 17.47 -13.74
C ILE A 214 -11.23 16.15 -14.48
N VAL A 215 -11.02 16.15 -15.81
CA VAL A 215 -11.17 14.95 -16.65
C VAL A 215 -9.89 14.15 -16.68
N ASN A 216 -8.74 14.85 -16.73
CA ASN A 216 -7.43 14.21 -16.71
C ASN A 216 -6.43 15.06 -15.95
N ALA A 217 -5.65 14.41 -15.10
CA ALA A 217 -4.52 15.00 -14.41
C ALA A 217 -3.45 13.94 -14.11
N SER A 218 -2.22 14.39 -13.95
CA SER A 218 -1.09 13.58 -13.48
C SER A 218 -0.58 14.11 -12.14
N GLY A 219 0.00 13.24 -11.30
CA GLY A 219 0.46 13.64 -9.97
C GLY A 219 -0.69 14.01 -9.03
N ASN A 220 -0.41 14.85 -8.03
CA ASN A 220 -1.43 15.30 -7.09
C ASN A 220 -1.82 16.75 -7.36
N VAL A 221 -3.06 16.95 -7.80
CA VAL A 221 -3.65 18.26 -8.12
C VAL A 221 -4.77 18.65 -7.14
N PHE A 222 -4.92 17.91 -6.03
CA PHE A 222 -6.02 18.06 -5.08
C PHE A 222 -5.53 18.09 -3.62
N PRO A 223 -6.09 18.95 -2.74
CA PRO A 223 -5.74 18.96 -1.33
C PRO A 223 -6.24 17.69 -0.62
N GLY A 224 -5.44 17.14 0.32
CA GLY A 224 -5.84 15.98 1.14
C GLY A 224 -5.49 14.59 0.60
N GLN A 225 -4.61 14.48 -0.42
CA GLN A 225 -4.17 13.23 -1.06
C GLN A 225 -5.34 12.31 -1.46
N LEU A 226 -6.03 12.68 -2.53
CA LEU A 226 -6.94 11.79 -3.25
C LEU A 226 -6.37 11.56 -4.65
N THR A 227 -6.05 10.32 -4.98
CA THR A 227 -5.73 9.93 -6.36
C THR A 227 -7.04 9.75 -7.12
N LEU A 228 -7.18 10.36 -8.30
CA LEU A 228 -8.27 10.07 -9.24
C LEU A 228 -8.29 8.55 -9.51
N ASN A 229 -9.19 7.76 -8.88
CA ASN A 229 -9.57 6.40 -9.30
C ASN A 229 -10.69 5.72 -8.46
N SER A 230 -11.52 4.96 -9.19
CA SER A 230 -12.64 4.05 -8.83
C SER A 230 -13.59 4.48 -7.71
N GLY A 231 -14.57 5.30 -8.07
CA GLY A 231 -15.77 5.55 -7.27
C GLY A 231 -16.21 7.01 -7.19
N TYR A 232 -15.41 7.94 -7.71
CA TYR A 232 -15.73 9.37 -7.70
C TYR A 232 -14.95 10.16 -8.76
N ASP A 233 -15.51 11.30 -9.17
CA ASP A 233 -14.83 12.35 -9.93
C ASP A 233 -14.47 13.51 -9.01
N LEU A 234 -13.40 14.25 -9.35
CA LEU A 234 -12.95 15.43 -8.60
C LEU A 234 -13.06 16.68 -9.45
N GLY A 235 -13.24 17.81 -8.78
CA GLY A 235 -13.30 19.11 -9.42
C GLY A 235 -13.18 20.24 -8.42
N TYR A 236 -13.42 21.44 -8.91
CA TYR A 236 -13.39 22.62 -8.08
C TYR A 236 -14.60 23.48 -8.41
N LYS A 237 -15.06 24.19 -7.38
CA LYS A 237 -16.11 25.19 -7.49
C LYS A 237 -15.61 26.51 -6.97
N LEU A 238 -15.85 27.57 -7.73
CA LEU A 238 -15.70 28.95 -7.28
C LEU A 238 -17.01 29.44 -6.64
N SER A 239 -16.92 30.32 -5.65
CA SER A 239 -18.06 31.14 -5.24
C SER A 239 -18.47 32.08 -6.36
N ASP A 240 -19.72 32.55 -6.33
CA ASP A 240 -20.27 33.45 -7.36
C ASP A 240 -19.46 34.75 -7.52
N ASP A 241 -18.76 35.18 -6.45
CA ASP A 241 -17.86 36.34 -6.47
C ASP A 241 -16.43 36.02 -6.93
N GLY A 242 -16.14 34.76 -7.24
CA GLY A 242 -14.83 34.26 -7.68
C GLY A 242 -13.73 34.31 -6.62
N LYS A 243 -14.06 34.60 -5.34
CA LYS A 243 -13.05 34.82 -4.28
C LYS A 243 -12.76 33.60 -3.42
N THR A 244 -13.66 32.62 -3.45
CA THR A 244 -13.56 31.40 -2.65
C THR A 244 -13.55 30.19 -3.56
N LEU A 245 -12.62 29.27 -3.32
CA LEU A 245 -12.47 28.02 -4.03
C LEU A 245 -12.81 26.86 -3.10
N TYR A 246 -13.63 25.94 -3.59
CA TYR A 246 -14.04 24.73 -2.90
C TYR A 246 -13.57 23.51 -3.71
N PRO A 247 -12.76 22.62 -3.12
CA PRO A 247 -12.53 21.31 -3.69
C PRO A 247 -13.82 20.49 -3.58
N ILE A 248 -14.26 19.90 -4.69
CA ILE A 248 -15.52 19.15 -4.76
C ILE A 248 -15.31 17.72 -5.28
N GLN A 249 -16.22 16.83 -4.90
CA GLN A 249 -16.23 15.43 -5.28
C GLN A 249 -17.62 14.99 -5.72
N TRP A 250 -17.72 14.28 -6.84
CA TRP A 250 -18.93 13.58 -7.27
C TRP A 250 -18.78 12.09 -7.01
N GLU A 251 -19.72 11.47 -6.31
CA GLU A 251 -19.69 10.02 -6.10
C GLU A 251 -20.34 9.27 -7.26
N ASN A 252 -19.73 8.16 -7.64
CA ASN A 252 -20.30 7.23 -8.60
C ASN A 252 -21.23 6.27 -7.85
N GLN A 253 -22.53 6.33 -8.12
CA GLN A 253 -23.48 5.34 -7.62
C GLN A 253 -23.42 4.11 -8.53
N ASP A 254 -23.08 2.96 -7.95
CA ASP A 254 -22.81 1.69 -8.66
C ASP A 254 -23.72 1.48 -9.90
N GLY A 255 -23.15 1.67 -11.09
CA GLY A 255 -23.78 1.39 -12.38
C GLY A 255 -24.67 2.50 -12.97
N GLN A 256 -24.69 3.70 -12.38
CA GLN A 256 -25.37 4.88 -12.93
C GLN A 256 -24.38 5.91 -13.47
N ASP A 257 -24.81 6.69 -14.46
CA ASP A 257 -24.06 7.87 -14.90
C ASP A 257 -23.96 8.88 -13.73
N ILE A 258 -22.80 9.51 -13.58
CA ILE A 258 -22.57 10.48 -12.50
C ILE A 258 -23.46 11.71 -12.73
N ASP A 259 -24.29 12.04 -11.75
CA ASP A 259 -25.05 13.30 -11.75
C ASP A 259 -24.14 14.45 -11.32
N TYR A 260 -23.62 15.18 -12.32
CA TYR A 260 -22.72 16.32 -12.06
C TYR A 260 -23.42 17.52 -11.40
N SER A 261 -24.75 17.53 -11.29
CA SER A 261 -25.47 18.56 -10.52
C SER A 261 -25.40 18.33 -9.01
N GLN A 262 -25.00 17.14 -8.55
CA GLN A 262 -24.92 16.76 -7.15
C GLN A 262 -23.49 16.43 -6.73
N TYR A 263 -22.85 17.31 -5.97
CA TYR A 263 -21.49 17.11 -5.46
C TYR A 263 -21.41 17.30 -3.95
N LYS A 264 -20.41 16.67 -3.35
CA LYS A 264 -20.01 16.85 -1.96
C LYS A 264 -18.82 17.79 -1.90
N TYR A 265 -18.85 18.68 -0.93
CA TYR A 265 -17.70 19.49 -0.56
C TYR A 265 -17.80 19.80 0.93
N ASP A 266 -16.64 19.94 1.55
CA ASP A 266 -16.55 20.38 2.94
C ASP A 266 -16.45 21.90 2.95
N LYS A 267 -17.45 22.57 3.55
CA LYS A 267 -17.49 24.03 3.64
C LYS A 267 -16.34 24.58 4.49
N ASP A 268 -15.81 23.76 5.39
CA ASP A 268 -14.66 24.13 6.22
C ASP A 268 -13.33 24.03 5.44
N ASN A 269 -13.33 23.34 4.29
CA ASN A 269 -12.20 23.27 3.35
C ASN A 269 -12.36 24.30 2.22
N ALA A 270 -12.55 25.56 2.60
CA ALA A 270 -12.63 26.69 1.68
C ALA A 270 -11.26 27.38 1.56
N PHE A 271 -10.94 27.85 0.35
CA PHE A 271 -9.70 28.54 0.06
C PHE A 271 -9.97 29.93 -0.49
N THR A 272 -9.25 30.92 -0.02
CA THR A 272 -9.36 32.30 -0.52
C THR A 272 -8.17 32.62 -1.40
N LYS A 273 -8.41 33.35 -2.50
CA LYS A 273 -7.33 33.78 -3.39
C LYS A 273 -6.39 34.72 -2.65
N SER A 274 -5.09 34.44 -2.71
CA SER A 274 -4.06 35.38 -2.25
C SER A 274 -4.04 36.58 -3.21
N GLU A 275 -4.00 37.79 -2.64
CA GLU A 275 -3.81 39.03 -3.41
C GLU A 275 -2.45 39.07 -4.13
#